data_AF-A0A4Y2BG10-F1
#
_entry.id   AF-A0A4Y2BG10-F1
#
_cell.length_a   1.000
_cell.length_b   1.000
_cell.length_c   1.000
_cell.angle_alpha   90.00
_cell.angle_beta   90.00
_cell.angle_gamma   90.00
#
_symmetry.space_group_name_H-M   'P 1'
#
loop_
_entity.id
_entity.type
_entity.pdbx_description
1 polymer ?
#
loop_
_entity_poly.entity_id
_entity_poly.type
_entity_poly.pdbx_seq_one_letter_code
_entity_poly.pdbx_strand_id
1 'polypeptide(L)'
;MENFMGTKVVTDIIWENVCARFLIFDIPTSTPLEELAAEIEDKNDCILVEMRRFLKQNSTKEVSPVLIIILGTTVPEAVKIWFVHQRVQQLFPT
;
A
#
# COMPACT_ATOMS: atom_id res chain seq x y z
N MET A 1 -2.71 2.56 32.20
CA MET A 1 -2.09 1.24 32.48
C MET A 1 -3.20 0.35 32.98
N GLU A 2 -3.59 -0.63 32.19
CA GLU A 2 -4.78 -1.44 32.46
C GLU A 2 -4.41 -2.66 33.31
N ASN A 3 -5.25 -2.98 34.27
CA ASN A 3 -5.10 -4.16 35.10
C ASN A 3 -6.09 -5.21 34.61
N PHE A 4 -5.61 -6.30 34.03
CA PHE A 4 -6.43 -7.46 33.70
C PHE A 4 -6.30 -8.48 34.82
N MET A 5 -7.42 -8.83 35.46
CA MET A 5 -7.46 -9.78 36.59
C MET A 5 -6.45 -9.47 37.71
N GLY A 6 -6.27 -8.18 38.04
CA GLY A 6 -5.35 -7.74 39.11
C GLY A 6 -3.87 -7.82 38.75
N THR A 7 -3.53 -8.22 37.52
CA THR A 7 -2.17 -8.18 36.99
C THR A 7 -1.99 -6.92 36.16
N LYS A 8 -0.87 -6.22 36.35
CA LYS A 8 -0.52 -5.03 35.58
C LYS A 8 -0.16 -5.47 34.17
N VAL A 9 -1.03 -5.22 33.19
CA VAL A 9 -0.79 -5.58 31.80
C VAL A 9 -0.28 -4.35 31.04
N VAL A 10 0.80 -4.54 30.31
CA VAL A 10 1.25 -3.61 29.28
C VAL A 10 0.86 -4.24 27.96
N THR A 11 -0.16 -3.69 27.31
CA THR A 11 -0.48 -4.03 25.93
C THR A 11 0.31 -3.08 25.04
N ASP A 12 1.54 -3.45 24.70
CA ASP A 12 2.22 -2.82 23.58
C ASP A 12 1.60 -3.40 22.30
N ILE A 13 1.24 -2.53 21.36
CA ILE A 13 0.78 -2.95 20.04
C ILE A 13 1.95 -3.67 19.37
N ILE A 14 1.84 -4.99 19.19
CA ILE A 14 2.81 -5.76 18.41
C ILE A 14 2.56 -5.42 16.94
N TRP A 15 3.40 -4.54 16.41
CA TRP A 15 3.28 -3.97 15.06
C TRP A 15 3.18 -5.04 13.98
N GLU A 16 3.87 -6.17 14.14
CA GLU A 16 3.87 -7.30 13.19
C GLU A 16 2.49 -7.98 13.05
N ASN A 17 1.59 -7.85 14.03
CA ASN A 17 0.29 -8.54 14.05
C ASN A 17 -0.87 -7.72 13.46
N VAL A 18 -0.63 -6.46 13.08
CA VAL A 18 -1.66 -5.48 12.68
C VAL A 18 -1.27 -4.82 11.36
N CYS A 19 -0.60 -5.53 10.46
CA CYS A 19 -0.16 -4.98 9.18
C CYS A 19 -0.82 -5.69 8.01
N ALA A 20 -1.32 -4.92 7.04
CA ALA A 20 -1.74 -5.45 5.74
C ALA A 20 -0.59 -5.33 4.74
N ARG A 21 -0.46 -6.33 3.85
CA ARG A 21 0.55 -6.34 2.79
C ARG A 21 -0.09 -6.64 1.45
N PHE A 22 0.19 -5.81 0.45
CA PHE A 22 -0.35 -6.01 -0.90
C PHE A 22 0.62 -5.50 -1.97
N LEU A 23 0.45 -5.99 -3.20
CA LEU A 23 1.24 -5.64 -4.37
C LEU A 23 0.38 -4.86 -5.36
N ILE A 24 0.93 -3.78 -5.91
CA ILE A 24 0.40 -3.13 -7.12
C ILE A 24 1.38 -3.41 -8.25
N PHE A 25 0.94 -4.07 -9.31
CA PHE A 25 1.85 -4.60 -10.35
C PHE A 25 2.24 -3.59 -11.43
N ASP A 26 1.33 -2.69 -11.81
CA ASP A 26 1.46 -1.84 -12.99
C ASP A 26 1.78 -0.38 -12.64
N ILE A 27 2.70 -0.17 -11.69
CA ILE A 27 3.18 1.16 -11.30
C ILE A 27 4.27 1.61 -12.29
N PRO A 28 4.11 2.76 -12.97
CA PRO A 28 5.15 3.32 -13.83
C PRO A 28 6.47 3.48 -13.09
N THR A 29 7.56 3.08 -13.74
CA THR A 29 8.90 3.17 -13.15
C THR A 29 9.33 4.62 -12.88
N SER A 30 8.73 5.58 -13.59
CA SER A 30 8.92 7.02 -13.42
C SER A 30 8.21 7.62 -12.21
N THR A 31 7.16 6.99 -11.70
CA THR A 31 6.41 7.51 -10.54
C THR A 31 7.28 7.43 -9.28
N PRO A 32 7.50 8.54 -8.54
CA PRO A 32 8.21 8.51 -7.27
C PRO A 32 7.46 7.70 -6.22
N LEU A 33 8.19 6.99 -5.35
CA LEU A 33 7.55 6.25 -4.25
C LEU A 33 6.97 7.20 -3.19
N GLU A 34 7.53 8.41 -3.00
CA GLU A 34 6.98 9.38 -2.04
C GLU A 34 5.60 9.89 -2.46
N GLU A 35 5.42 10.18 -3.76
CA GLU A 35 4.12 10.62 -4.29
C GLU A 35 3.06 9.51 -4.16
N LEU A 36 3.44 8.27 -4.50
CA LEU A 36 2.56 7.10 -4.36
C LEU A 36 2.18 6.85 -2.89
N ALA A 37 3.14 7.02 -1.98
CA ALA A 37 2.91 6.88 -0.54
C ALA A 37 1.89 7.89 -0.03
N ALA A 38 2.10 9.18 -0.32
CA ALA A 38 1.21 10.25 0.11
C ALA A 38 -0.23 10.06 -0.40
N GLU A 39 -0.38 9.61 -1.65
CA GLU A 39 -1.69 9.34 -2.23
C GLU A 39 -2.39 8.16 -1.54
N ILE A 40 -1.68 7.07 -1.27
CA ILE A 40 -2.26 5.89 -0.62
C ILE A 40 -2.73 6.24 0.79
N GLU A 41 -1.92 6.96 1.57
CA GLU A 41 -2.28 7.38 2.92
C GLU A 41 -3.51 8.31 2.89
N ASP A 42 -3.53 9.32 2.02
CA ASP A 42 -4.64 10.27 1.87
C ASP A 42 -5.96 9.57 1.45
N LYS A 43 -5.89 8.64 0.49
CA LYS A 43 -7.09 8.05 -0.13
C LYS A 43 -7.68 6.88 0.65
N ASN A 44 -6.88 6.22 1.49
CA ASN A 44 -7.28 5.00 2.19
C ASN A 44 -7.35 5.18 3.71
N ASP A 45 -7.06 6.36 4.23
CA ASP A 45 -7.03 6.65 5.68
C ASP A 45 -6.23 5.60 6.45
N CYS A 46 -5.01 5.34 5.96
CA CYS A 46 -4.11 4.31 6.48
C CYS A 46 -2.71 4.87 6.71
N ILE A 47 -1.93 4.19 7.55
CA ILE A 47 -0.52 4.56 7.81
C ILE A 47 0.37 3.63 7.01
N LEU A 48 1.23 4.18 6.15
CA LEU A 48 2.21 3.43 5.39
C LEU A 48 3.45 3.15 6.26
N VAL A 49 3.79 1.87 6.39
CA VAL A 49 4.95 1.41 7.16
C VAL A 49 6.17 1.27 6.27
N GLU A 50 5.99 0.60 5.14
CA GLU A 50 7.06 0.26 4.22
C GLU A 50 6.52 0.23 2.80
N MET A 51 7.34 0.68 1.86
CA MET A 51 7.06 0.58 0.43
C MET A 51 8.33 0.18 -0.30
N ARG A 52 8.22 -0.84 -1.17
CA ARG A 52 9.36 -1.37 -1.93
C ARG A 52 8.98 -1.63 -3.38
N ARG A 53 9.74 -1.04 -4.30
CA ARG A 53 9.64 -1.30 -5.74
C ARG A 53 10.53 -2.47 -6.15
N PHE A 54 9.98 -3.36 -6.97
CA PHE A 54 10.73 -4.46 -7.57
C PHE A 54 10.99 -4.15 -9.04
N LEU A 55 12.24 -3.84 -9.35
CA LEU A 55 12.68 -3.69 -10.74
C LEU A 55 13.06 -5.06 -11.30
N LYS A 56 12.44 -5.45 -12.41
CA LYS A 56 12.83 -6.66 -13.14
C LYS A 56 13.98 -6.31 -14.09
N GLN A 57 15.16 -6.87 -13.85
CA GLN A 57 16.30 -6.73 -14.76
C GLN A 57 15.93 -7.24 -16.15
N ASN A 58 16.32 -6.50 -17.19
CA ASN A 58 16.02 -6.77 -18.61
C ASN A 58 14.53 -6.73 -19.00
N SER A 59 13.67 -6.11 -18.18
CA SER A 59 12.30 -5.81 -18.58
C SER A 59 12.28 -4.57 -19.47
N THR A 60 11.70 -4.68 -20.66
CA THR A 60 11.38 -3.52 -21.52
C THR A 60 10.12 -2.79 -21.06
N LYS A 61 9.41 -3.32 -20.05
CA LYS A 61 8.22 -2.67 -19.50
C LYS A 61 8.62 -1.51 -18.60
N GLU A 62 8.05 -0.34 -18.87
CA GLU A 62 8.17 0.86 -18.03
C GLU A 62 7.24 0.83 -16.80
N VAL A 63 6.89 -0.38 -16.34
CA VAL A 63 6.09 -0.61 -15.13
C VAL A 63 6.78 -1.64 -14.24
N SER A 64 6.57 -1.50 -12.93
CA SER A 64 7.19 -2.33 -11.90
C SER A 64 6.23 -2.62 -10.76
N PRO A 65 6.24 -3.84 -10.19
CA PRO A 65 5.47 -4.11 -8.99
C PRO A 65 6.01 -3.35 -7.78
N VAL A 66 5.11 -2.86 -6.94
CA VAL A 66 5.42 -2.20 -5.67
C VAL A 66 4.70 -2.94 -4.54
N LEU A 67 5.45 -3.40 -3.54
CA LEU A 67 4.94 -3.92 -2.28
C LEU A 67 4.68 -2.76 -1.34
N ILE A 68 3.50 -2.78 -0.75
CA ILE A 68 3.04 -1.82 0.23
C ILE A 68 2.69 -2.56 1.51
N ILE A 69 3.15 -2.00 2.62
CA ILE A 69 2.86 -2.47 3.97
C ILE A 69 2.22 -1.30 4.70
N ILE A 70 0.97 -1.49 5.14
CA ILE A 70 0.23 -0.49 5.92
C ILE A 70 -0.03 -1.03 7.32
N LEU A 71 -0.09 -0.14 8.29
CA LEU A 71 -0.59 -0.43 9.62
C LEU A 71 -2.11 -0.36 9.58
N GLY A 72 -2.78 -1.39 10.08
CA GLY A 72 -4.22 -1.39 10.26
C GLY A 72 -4.74 -2.64 10.96
N THR A 73 -5.63 -2.44 11.94
CA THR A 73 -6.51 -3.49 12.48
C THR A 73 -7.60 -3.88 11.49
N THR A 74 -7.82 -3.04 10.48
CA THR A 74 -8.73 -3.25 9.36
C THR A 74 -7.95 -3.09 8.07
N VAL A 75 -7.77 -4.21 7.36
CA VAL A 75 -7.29 -4.18 5.98
C VAL A 75 -8.41 -3.54 5.16
N PRO A 76 -8.17 -2.45 4.41
CA PRO A 76 -9.20 -1.91 3.53
C PRO A 76 -9.57 -2.98 2.51
N GLU A 77 -10.88 -3.23 2.35
CA GLU A 77 -11.42 -4.25 1.42
C GLU A 77 -10.95 -4.00 -0.02
N ALA A 78 -10.68 -2.73 -0.36
CA ALA A 78 -10.02 -2.31 -1.59
C ALA A 78 -9.11 -1.11 -1.32
N VAL A 79 -7.94 -1.10 -1.96
CA VAL A 79 -7.01 0.03 -1.94
C VAL A 79 -7.36 0.96 -3.10
N LYS A 80 -7.83 2.16 -2.78
CA LYS A 80 -8.10 3.22 -3.75
C LYS A 80 -6.78 3.88 -4.15
N ILE A 81 -6.47 3.79 -5.43
CA ILE A 81 -5.32 4.46 -6.05
C ILE A 81 -5.86 5.21 -7.26
N TRP A 82 -5.61 6.50 -7.29
CA TRP A 82 -5.99 7.47 -8.31
C TRP A 82 -4.74 7.81 -9.12
N PHE A 83 -4.21 6.85 -9.90
CA PHE A 83 -3.12 7.14 -10.82
C PHE A 83 -3.53 8.21 -11.84
N VAL A 84 -3.26 9.48 -11.51
CA VAL A 84 -3.34 10.61 -12.42
C VAL A 84 -2.46 10.27 -13.62
N HIS A 85 -3.07 10.15 -14.80
CA HIS A 85 -2.50 9.86 -16.15
C HIS A 85 -2.66 8.44 -16.75
N GLN A 86 -3.46 7.53 -16.18
CA GLN A 86 -3.84 6.32 -16.93
C GLN A 86 -4.81 6.65 -18.08
N ARG A 87 -4.37 6.49 -19.35
CA ARG A 87 -5.24 6.59 -20.53
C ARG A 87 -6.27 5.44 -20.50
N VAL A 88 -7.54 5.76 -20.31
CA VAL A 88 -8.65 4.84 -20.61
C VAL A 88 -8.84 4.83 -22.13
N GLN A 89 -8.41 3.76 -22.81
CA GLN A 89 -8.84 3.51 -24.19
C GLN A 89 -10.16 2.76 -24.17
N GLN A 90 -11.26 3.45 -24.54
CA GLN A 90 -12.49 2.76 -24.93
C GLN A 90 -12.30 2.16 -26.32
N LEU A 91 -12.41 0.84 -26.42
CA LEU A 91 -12.56 0.15 -27.70
C LEU A 91 -14.05 0.08 -28.02
N PHE A 92 -14.49 0.79 -29.05
CA PHE A 92 -15.81 0.57 -29.65
C PHE A 92 -15.71 -0.57 -30.68
N PRO A 93 -16.67 -1.51 -30.74
CA PRO A 93 -16.75 -2.44 -31.86
C PRO A 93 -17.14 -1.67 -33.14
N THR A 94 -16.40 -1.91 -34.22
CA THR A 94 -16.76 -1.52 -35.60
C THR A 94 -18.05 -2.14 -36.06
#